data_AF-A0A3D5AG60-F1
#
_entry.id   AF-A0A3D5AG60-F1
#
_cell.length_a   1.000
_cell.length_b   1.000
_cell.length_c   1.000
_cell.angle_alpha   90.00
_cell.angle_beta   90.00
_cell.angle_gamma   90.00
#
_symmetry.space_group_name_H-M   'P 1'
#
loop_
_entity.id
_entity.type
_entity.pdbx_description
1 polymer ?
#
loop_
_entity_poly.entity_id
_entity_poly.type
_entity_poly.pdbx_seq_one_letter_code
_entity_poly.pdbx_strand_id
1 'polypeptide(L)' 'MSSSLIESLLAAVEARPEDVPLRLHLAELLIAAGRGPEAVSQLATVLKQEPGHAEVRAAMLRALSPSTGSGTAAPQLAVF' A
#
# COMPACT_ATOMS: atom_id res chain seq x y z
N MET A 1 11.40 16.09 -2.39
CA MET A 1 12.15 15.33 -1.38
C MET A 1 11.41 14.09 -0.90
N SER A 2 10.07 14.10 -0.78
CA SER A 2 9.26 12.93 -0.40
C SER A 2 9.31 11.76 -1.41
N SER A 3 9.44 12.03 -2.71
CA SER A 3 9.43 11.00 -3.75
C SER A 3 10.60 10.00 -3.68
N SER A 4 11.82 10.48 -3.37
CA SER A 4 13.02 9.62 -3.29
C SER A 4 13.00 8.67 -2.08
N LEU A 5 12.34 9.08 -0.99
CA LEU A 5 12.14 8.22 0.19
C LEU A 5 11.21 7.06 -0.14
N ILE A 6 10.13 7.33 -0.88
CA ILE A 6 9.16 6.30 -1.30
C ILE A 6 9.82 5.27 -2.21
N GLU A 7 10.64 5.69 -3.17
CA GLU A 7 11.37 4.75 -4.04
C GLU A 7 12.38 3.89 -3.27
N SER A 8 13.10 4.49 -2.32
CA SER A 8 14.02 3.72 -1.46
C SER A 8 13.29 2.68 -0.62
N LEU A 9 12.09 3.03 -0.14
CA LEU A 9 11.27 2.13 0.67
C LEU A 9 10.57 1.06 -0.19
N LEU A 10 10.20 1.37 -1.43
CA LEU A 10 9.74 0.40 -2.43
C LEU A 10 10.80 -0.67 -2.67
N ALA A 11 12.04 -0.26 -2.94
CA ALA A 11 13.14 -1.20 -3.16
C ALA A 11 13.41 -2.08 -1.92
N ALA A 12 13.26 -1.52 -0.72
CA ALA A 12 13.41 -2.29 0.53
C ALA A 12 12.27 -3.31 0.72
N VAL A 13 11.04 -2.95 0.38
CA VAL A 13 9.87 -3.85 0.41
C VAL A 13 9.95 -4.93 -0.67
N GLU A 14 10.51 -4.61 -1.84
CA GLU A 14 10.77 -5.61 -2.89
C GLU A 14 11.85 -6.60 -2.45
N ALA A 15 12.88 -6.14 -1.74
CA ALA A 15 13.90 -7.02 -1.16
C ALA A 15 13.36 -7.88 0.01
N ARG A 16 12.34 -7.39 0.73
CA ARG A 16 11.70 -8.10 1.85
C ARG A 16 10.18 -8.08 1.74
N PRO A 17 9.62 -8.92 0.86
CA PRO A 17 8.19 -8.92 0.61
C PRO A 17 7.35 -9.47 1.79
N GLU A 18 7.95 -10.15 2.74
CA GLU A 18 7.28 -10.67 3.94
C GLU A 18 7.20 -9.65 5.08
N ASP A 19 7.89 -8.51 4.97
CA ASP A 19 7.97 -7.51 6.04
C ASP A 19 6.73 -6.62 6.03
N VAL A 20 5.67 -7.12 6.67
CA VAL A 20 4.37 -6.45 6.84
C VAL A 20 4.48 -5.03 7.41
N PRO A 21 5.23 -4.76 8.51
CA PRO A 21 5.32 -3.41 9.04
C PRO A 21 6.04 -2.45 8.07
N LEU A 22 7.03 -2.93 7.31
CA LEU A 22 7.69 -2.12 6.27
C LEU A 22 6.74 -1.76 5.12
N ARG A 23 5.93 -2.72 4.66
CA ARG A 23 4.85 -2.47 3.67
C ARG A 23 3.82 -1.47 4.17
N LEU A 24 3.48 -1.54 5.46
CA LEU A 24 2.50 -0.64 6.07
C LEU A 24 3.01 0.80 6.10
N HIS A 25 4.27 1.01 6.51
CA HIS A 25 4.92 2.32 6.44
C HIS A 25 4.97 2.87 5.01
N LEU A 26 5.27 2.03 4.02
CA LEU A 26 5.24 2.42 2.61
C LEU A 26 3.83 2.86 2.19
N ALA A 27 2.80 2.10 2.57
CA ALA A 27 1.42 2.45 2.25
C ALA A 27 1.02 3.79 2.90
N GLU A 28 1.40 4.06 4.15
CA GLU A 28 1.13 5.35 4.80
C GLU A 28 1.82 6.52 4.09
N LEU A 29 3.07 6.34 3.67
CA LEU A 29 3.79 7.33 2.86
C LEU A 29 3.12 7.58 1.51
N LEU A 30 2.64 6.53 0.85
CA LEU A 30 1.90 6.63 -0.41
C LEU A 30 0.58 7.38 -0.22
N ILE A 31 -0.15 7.12 0.86
CA ILE A 31 -1.39 7.85 1.23
C ILE A 31 -1.07 9.33 1.45
N ALA A 32 -0.04 9.64 2.23
CA ALA A 32 0.39 11.02 2.50
C ALA A 32 0.85 11.76 1.23
N ALA A 33 1.42 11.02 0.27
CA ALA A 33 1.81 11.55 -1.04
C ALA A 33 0.65 11.69 -2.04
N GLY A 34 -0.59 11.36 -1.65
CA GLY A 34 -1.76 11.37 -2.54
C GLY A 34 -1.82 10.18 -3.51
N ARG A 35 -0.90 9.21 -3.38
CA ARG A 35 -0.85 7.95 -4.14
C ARG A 35 -1.69 6.86 -3.46
N GLY A 36 -2.91 7.21 -3.05
CA GLY A 36 -3.90 6.29 -2.49
C GLY A 36 -4.08 4.98 -3.28
N PRO A 37 -4.20 4.97 -4.62
CA PRO A 37 -4.44 3.73 -5.36
C PRO A 37 -3.29 2.72 -5.25
N GLU A 38 -2.04 3.19 -5.22
CA GLU A 38 -0.87 2.32 -5.06
C GLU A 38 -0.79 1.74 -3.64
N ALA A 39 -1.10 2.55 -2.62
CA ALA A 39 -1.20 2.09 -1.24
C ALA A 39 -2.25 0.97 -1.09
N VAL A 40 -3.43 1.14 -1.71
CA VAL A 40 -4.50 0.13 -1.67
C VAL A 40 -4.04 -1.20 -2.28
N SER A 41 -3.31 -1.19 -3.41
CA SER A 41 -2.81 -2.42 -4.04
C SER A 41 -1.85 -3.19 -3.13
N GLN A 42 -0.94 -2.48 -2.45
CA GLN A 42 0.00 -3.07 -1.50
C GLN A 42 -0.74 -3.64 -0.28
N LEU A 43 -1.64 -2.86 0.33
CA LEU A 43 -2.41 -3.28 1.51
C LEU A 43 -3.35 -4.45 1.20
N ALA A 44 -3.95 -4.50 0.01
CA ALA A 44 -4.82 -5.59 -0.41
C ALA A 44 -4.06 -6.92 -0.50
N THR A 45 -2.80 -6.90 -0.93
CA THR A 45 -1.96 -8.11 -0.98
C THR A 45 -1.66 -8.64 0.42
N VAL A 46 -1.37 -7.75 1.37
CA VAL A 46 -1.16 -8.12 2.78
C VAL A 46 -2.44 -8.66 3.40
N LEU A 47 -3.59 -8.01 3.18
CA LEU A 47 -4.87 -8.49 3.72
C LEU A 47 -5.30 -9.85 3.16
N LYS A 48 -4.89 -10.20 1.92
CA LYS A 48 -5.13 -11.53 1.35
C LYS A 48 -4.33 -12.62 2.07
N GLN A 49 -3.13 -12.30 2.55
CA GLN A 49 -2.29 -13.24 3.30
C GLN A 49 -2.71 -13.26 4.78
N GLU A 50 -2.93 -12.09 5.37
CA GLU A 50 -3.28 -11.90 6.77
C GLU A 50 -4.54 -11.02 6.90
N PRO A 51 -5.74 -11.61 6.75
CA PRO A 51 -7.00 -10.86 6.86
C PRO A 51 -7.27 -10.31 8.27
N GLY A 52 -6.56 -10.81 9.29
CA GLY A 52 -6.67 -10.37 10.68
C GLY A 52 -5.86 -9.11 11.03
N HIS A 53 -5.06 -8.56 10.09
CA HIS A 53 -4.15 -7.47 10.39
C HIS A 53 -4.89 -6.12 10.50
N ALA A 54 -5.29 -5.77 11.73
CA ALA A 54 -6.13 -4.61 12.02
C ALA A 54 -5.55 -3.28 11.52
N GLU A 55 -4.23 -3.10 11.63
CA GLU A 55 -3.54 -1.89 11.14
C GLU A 55 -3.62 -1.74 9.62
N VAL A 56 -3.47 -2.83 8.86
CA VAL A 56 -3.52 -2.80 7.39
C VAL A 56 -4.93 -2.45 6.94
N ARG A 57 -5.95 -2.96 7.65
CA ARG A 57 -7.35 -2.60 7.42
C ARG A 57 -7.62 -1.13 7.72
N ALA A 58 -7.06 -0.60 8.80
CA ALA A 58 -7.18 0.83 9.15
C ALA A 58 -6.50 1.72 8.09
N ALA A 59 -5.30 1.35 7.63
CA ALA A 59 -4.59 2.06 6.57
C ALA A 59 -5.38 2.03 5.24
N MET A 60 -6.02 0.91 4.92
CA MET A 60 -6.81 0.74 3.69
C MET A 60 -8.06 1.63 3.70
N LEU A 61 -8.73 1.76 4.85
CA LEU A 61 -9.83 2.69 5.03
C LEU A 61 -9.39 4.15 4.85
N ARG A 62 -8.18 4.50 5.31
CA ARG A 62 -7.62 5.84 5.12
C ARG A 62 -7.27 6.11 3.65
N ALA A 63 -6.72 5.12 2.95
CA ALA A 63 -6.39 5.23 1.53
C ALA A 63 -7.64 5.37 0.63
N LEU A 64 -8.75 4.74 1.02
CA LEU A 64 -10.02 4.79 0.30
C LEU A 64 -10.85 6.05 0.62
N SER A 65 -10.43 6.84 1.61
CA SER A 65 -11.12 8.10 1.96
C SER A 65 -11.13 9.04 0.75
N PRO A 66 -12.25 9.76 0.48
CA PRO A 66 -12.42 10.56 -0.74
C PRO A 66 -11.39 11.70 -0.90
N SER A 67 -10.63 12.01 0.15
CA SER A 67 -9.51 12.95 0.08
C SER A 67 -8.28 12.43 -0.69
N THR A 68 -8.16 11.11 -0.90
CA THR A 68 -7.02 10.46 -1.57
C THR A 68 -7.40 9.69 -2.84
N GLY A 69 -8.69 9.68 -3.19
CA GLY A 69 -9.25 8.86 -4.26
C GLY A 69 -9.45 9.63 -5.56
N SER A 70 -8.44 9.66 -6.42
CA SER A 70 -8.64 9.81 -7.87
C SER A 70 -7.67 8.91 -8.61
N GLY A 71 -8.19 7.84 -9.23
CA GLY A 71 -7.47 7.05 -10.24
C GLY A 71 -7.38 5.55 -9.97
N THR A 72 -8.46 4.82 -10.26
CA THR A 72 -8.47 3.45 -10.83
C THR A 72 -7.38 2.47 -10.36
N ALA A 73 -7.65 1.76 -9.25
CA ALA A 73 -6.99 0.50 -8.96
C ALA A 73 -7.52 -0.58 -9.93
N ALA A 74 -6.79 -0.80 -11.03
CA ALA A 74 -7.05 -1.92 -11.93
C ALA A 74 -6.66 -3.23 -11.20
N PRO A 75 -7.51 -4.27 -11.25
CA PRO A 75 -7.19 -5.54 -10.63
C PRO A 75 -6.08 -6.20 -11.45
N GLN A 76 -4.91 -6.40 -10.84
CA GLN A 76 -3.91 -7.32 -11.40
C GLN A 76 -4.45 -8.74 -11.23
N LEU A 77 -5.28 -9.14 -12.19
CA LEU A 77 -5.73 -10.50 -12.40
C LEU A 77 -4.50 -11.29 -12.89
N ALA A 78 -3.73 -11.82 -11.95
CA ALA A 78 -2.80 -12.89 -12.23
C ALA A 78 -3.63 -14.13 -12.63
N VAL A 79 -3.88 -14.26 -13.93
CA VAL A 79 -4.35 -15.49 -14.56
C VAL A 79 -3.22 -16.51 -14.44
N PHE A 80 -3.55 -17.61 -13.76
CA PHE A 80 -2.81 -18.87 -13.80
C PHE A 80 -2.85 -19.49 -15.19
#